data_AF-A0A6B3GBU2-F1
#
_entry.id   AF-A0A6B3GBU2-F1
#
_cell.length_a   1.000
_cell.length_b   1.000
_cell.length_c   1.000
_cell.angle_alpha   90.00
_cell.angle_beta   90.00
_cell.angle_gamma   90.00
#
_symmetry.space_group_name_H-M   'P 1'
#
loop_
_entity.id
_entity.type
_entity.pdbx_description
1 polymer ?
#
loop_
_entity_poly.entity_id
_entity_poly.type
_entity_poly.pdbx_seq_one_letter_code
_entity_poly.pdbx_strand_id
1 'polypeptide(L)'
;LSAVAVLLSVAFVCGTLVFTDTMNTTFDKLFTISSPDVTVSPKASDDEGEQPDNGKPVSMPASVVQQVEKADGVERAEGSAFSMAVTVVDSDNKNMGSDTGAPTIASNWTENDLRSMEITSGHAPRGPTEVMVDADTAKKHKLTIGDELRTIAAT
;
A
#
# COMPACT_ATOMS: atom_id res chain seq x y z
N LEU A 1 -18.15 1.04 -54.06
CA LEU A 1 -18.66 1.80 -52.90
C LEU A 1 -19.05 0.88 -51.73
N SER A 2 -19.81 -0.20 -51.95
CA SER A 2 -20.34 -1.07 -50.88
C SER A 2 -19.29 -1.84 -50.06
N ALA A 3 -18.18 -2.31 -50.66
CA ALA A 3 -17.14 -3.04 -49.94
C ALA A 3 -16.43 -2.18 -48.87
N VAL A 4 -16.23 -0.90 -49.14
CA VAL A 4 -15.61 0.04 -48.20
C VAL A 4 -16.54 0.32 -47.02
N ALA A 5 -17.84 0.43 -47.26
CA ALA A 5 -18.83 0.61 -46.20
C ALA A 5 -18.88 -0.60 -45.25
N VAL A 6 -18.84 -1.82 -45.79
CA VAL A 6 -18.82 -3.05 -44.97
C VAL A 6 -17.53 -3.14 -44.14
N LEU A 7 -16.37 -2.83 -44.75
CA LEU A 7 -15.09 -2.84 -44.04
C LEU A 7 -15.04 -1.84 -42.88
N LEU A 8 -15.57 -0.63 -43.08
CA LEU A 8 -15.62 0.39 -42.03
C LEU A 8 -16.57 -0.01 -40.88
N SER A 9 -17.72 -0.61 -41.19
CA SER A 9 -18.64 -1.11 -40.16
C SER A 9 -18.03 -2.25 -39.34
N VAL A 10 -17.38 -3.22 -39.99
CA VAL A 10 -16.73 -4.34 -39.29
C VAL A 10 -15.52 -3.84 -38.48
N ALA A 11 -14.73 -2.91 -39.02
CA ALA A 11 -13.63 -2.30 -38.29
C ALA A 11 -14.09 -1.54 -37.03
N PHE A 12 -15.23 -0.84 -37.11
CA PHE A 12 -15.81 -0.14 -35.97
C PHE A 12 -16.29 -1.12 -34.88
N VAL A 13 -17.00 -2.20 -35.27
CA VAL A 13 -17.48 -3.23 -34.33
C VAL A 13 -16.31 -4.01 -33.71
N CYS A 14 -15.30 -4.39 -34.49
CA CYS A 14 -14.09 -5.00 -33.95
C CYS A 14 -13.33 -4.04 -33.04
N GLY A 15 -13.27 -2.75 -33.37
CA GLY A 15 -12.62 -1.73 -32.54
C GLY A 15 -13.28 -1.59 -31.16
N THR A 16 -14.61 -1.53 -31.09
CA THR A 16 -15.33 -1.43 -29.80
C THR A 16 -15.27 -2.73 -28.98
N LEU A 17 -15.28 -3.89 -29.65
CA LEU A 17 -15.09 -5.18 -28.97
C LEU A 17 -13.68 -5.31 -28.40
N VAL A 18 -12.63 -5.07 -29.20
CA VAL A 18 -11.23 -5.14 -28.73
C VAL A 18 -10.97 -4.10 -27.64
N PHE A 19 -11.52 -2.90 -27.78
CA PHE A 19 -11.41 -1.87 -26.75
C PHE A 19 -12.06 -2.31 -25.43
N THR A 20 -13.30 -2.81 -25.48
CA THR A 20 -14.01 -3.33 -24.30
C THR A 20 -13.26 -4.50 -23.66
N ASP A 21 -12.76 -5.44 -24.46
CA ASP A 21 -12.09 -6.65 -23.98
C ASP A 21 -10.72 -6.33 -23.34
N THR A 22 -9.99 -5.38 -23.95
CA THR A 22 -8.73 -4.87 -23.39
C THR A 22 -8.97 -4.11 -22.09
N MET A 23 -10.03 -3.31 -22.03
CA MET A 23 -10.40 -2.54 -20.85
C MET A 23 -10.78 -3.48 -19.70
N ASN A 24 -11.68 -4.43 -19.93
CA ASN A 24 -12.07 -5.45 -18.93
C ASN A 24 -10.87 -6.28 -18.47
N THR A 25 -10.04 -6.77 -19.39
CA THR A 25 -8.83 -7.56 -19.03
C THR A 25 -7.83 -6.75 -18.20
N THR A 26 -7.68 -5.46 -18.49
CA THR A 26 -6.78 -4.58 -17.73
C THR A 26 -7.35 -4.29 -16.34
N PHE A 27 -8.66 -4.05 -16.23
CA PHE A 27 -9.32 -3.88 -14.93
C PHE A 27 -9.26 -5.15 -14.09
N ASP A 28 -9.57 -6.32 -14.66
CA ASP A 28 -9.52 -7.61 -13.93
C ASP A 28 -8.10 -7.94 -13.43
N LYS A 29 -7.08 -7.65 -14.24
CA LYS A 29 -5.67 -7.81 -13.83
C LYS A 29 -5.25 -6.82 -12.75
N LEU A 30 -5.75 -5.57 -12.79
CA LEU A 30 -5.45 -4.58 -11.76
C LEU A 30 -6.05 -4.95 -10.40
N PHE A 31 -7.26 -5.53 -10.38
CA PHE A 31 -7.89 -5.96 -9.12
C PHE A 31 -7.32 -7.27 -8.54
N THR A 32 -6.82 -8.17 -9.40
CA THR A 32 -6.30 -9.47 -8.95
C THR A 32 -4.93 -9.37 -8.25
N ILE A 33 -4.15 -8.31 -8.51
CA ILE A 33 -2.73 -8.27 -8.09
C ILE A 33 -2.53 -7.62 -6.72
N SER A 34 -3.43 -6.76 -6.25
CA SER A 34 -3.17 -5.89 -5.09
C SER A 34 -3.87 -6.29 -3.79
N SER A 35 -4.79 -7.24 -3.82
CA SER A 35 -5.61 -7.56 -2.64
C SER A 35 -5.31 -8.97 -2.11
N PRO A 36 -5.19 -9.14 -0.78
CA PRO A 36 -5.12 -10.47 -0.18
C PRO A 36 -6.45 -11.21 -0.42
N ASP A 37 -6.38 -12.54 -0.58
CA ASP A 37 -7.59 -13.36 -0.73
C ASP A 37 -8.49 -13.31 0.50
N VAL A 38 -7.90 -13.08 1.69
CA VAL A 38 -8.59 -12.97 2.98
C VAL A 38 -7.90 -11.92 3.86
N THR A 39 -8.68 -11.01 4.45
CA THR A 39 -8.23 -10.03 5.44
C THR A 39 -8.81 -10.36 6.81
N VAL A 40 -7.96 -10.41 7.85
CA VAL A 40 -8.36 -10.59 9.25
C VAL A 40 -8.11 -9.29 10.00
N SER A 41 -9.17 -8.71 10.57
CA SER A 41 -9.12 -7.44 11.28
C SER A 41 -9.63 -7.56 12.72
N PRO A 42 -9.14 -6.72 13.66
CA PRO A 42 -9.66 -6.71 15.03
C PRO A 42 -11.16 -6.40 15.07
N LYS A 43 -11.87 -6.90 16.09
CA LYS A 43 -13.32 -6.74 16.23
C LYS A 43 -13.81 -5.29 16.34
N ALA A 44 -12.96 -4.36 16.76
CA ALA A 44 -13.29 -2.94 16.86
C ALA A 44 -12.93 -2.13 15.59
N SER A 45 -12.59 -2.80 14.48
CA SER A 45 -12.24 -2.12 13.21
C SER A 45 -13.44 -1.73 12.36
N ASP A 46 -14.66 -2.11 12.77
CA ASP A 46 -15.91 -1.82 12.04
C ASP A 46 -16.41 -0.36 12.21
N ASP A 47 -15.84 0.41 13.16
CA ASP A 47 -16.02 1.87 13.18
C ASP A 47 -14.97 2.48 12.24
N GLU A 48 -15.34 2.56 10.96
CA GLU A 48 -14.56 3.16 9.88
C GLU A 48 -14.25 4.65 10.19
N GLY A 49 -13.10 4.91 10.82
CA GLY A 49 -12.47 6.24 10.81
C GLY A 49 -12.19 6.89 12.16
N GLU A 50 -12.54 6.27 13.29
CA GLU A 50 -12.20 6.82 14.60
C GLU A 50 -10.90 6.18 15.13
N GLN A 51 -9.79 6.91 14.96
CA GLN A 51 -8.61 6.71 15.81
C GLN A 51 -9.11 6.76 17.26
N PRO A 52 -8.93 5.72 18.07
CA PRO A 52 -9.40 5.76 19.45
C PRO A 52 -8.78 6.98 20.16
N ASP A 53 -9.54 7.61 21.06
CA ASP A 53 -9.17 8.87 21.75
C ASP A 53 -7.77 8.86 22.40
N ASN A 54 -7.23 7.67 22.65
CA ASN A 54 -5.90 7.46 23.21
C ASN A 54 -4.76 7.52 22.17
N GLY A 55 -5.06 7.73 20.89
CA GLY A 55 -4.11 7.80 19.79
C GLY A 55 -3.46 6.47 19.41
N LYS A 56 -3.86 5.34 20.02
CA LYS A 56 -3.24 4.02 19.81
C LYS A 56 -4.00 3.22 18.76
N PRO A 57 -3.36 2.71 17.69
CA PRO A 57 -4.06 1.88 16.72
C PRO A 57 -4.64 0.62 17.39
N VAL A 58 -5.90 0.29 17.05
CA VAL A 58 -6.50 -0.99 17.44
C VAL A 58 -5.67 -2.09 16.80
N SER A 59 -5.13 -2.99 17.62
CA SER A 59 -4.21 -4.04 17.17
C SER A 59 -4.67 -5.42 17.64
N MET A 60 -4.15 -6.44 16.96
CA MET A 60 -4.30 -7.84 17.37
C MET A 60 -2.93 -8.40 17.77
N PRO A 61 -2.89 -9.44 18.62
CA PRO A 61 -1.64 -10.13 18.91
C PRO A 61 -0.99 -10.69 17.65
N ALA A 62 0.33 -10.54 17.53
CA ALA A 62 1.11 -11.11 16.41
C ALA A 62 0.98 -12.65 16.31
N SER A 63 0.61 -13.33 17.42
CA SER A 63 0.33 -14.77 17.44
C SER A 63 -0.88 -15.17 16.59
N VAL A 64 -1.70 -14.23 16.12
CA VAL A 64 -2.81 -14.51 15.20
C VAL A 64 -2.29 -14.90 13.82
N VAL A 65 -1.18 -14.31 13.35
CA VAL A 65 -0.56 -14.69 12.06
C VAL A 65 -0.23 -16.18 12.05
N GLN A 66 0.42 -16.66 13.11
CA GLN A 66 0.78 -18.09 13.27
C GLN A 66 -0.42 -19.03 13.38
N GLN A 67 -1.59 -18.51 13.78
CA GLN A 67 -2.83 -19.29 13.80
C GLN A 67 -3.44 -19.36 12.40
N VAL A 68 -3.41 -18.25 11.65
CA VAL A 68 -3.89 -18.17 10.27
C VAL A 68 -3.02 -19.02 9.34
N GLU A 69 -1.68 -19.00 9.49
CA GLU A 69 -0.78 -19.87 8.71
C GLU A 69 -1.05 -21.37 8.88
N LYS A 70 -1.70 -21.79 9.97
CA LYS A 70 -2.04 -23.19 10.24
C LYS A 70 -3.42 -23.59 9.72
N ALA A 71 -4.21 -22.65 9.20
CA ALA A 71 -5.54 -22.94 8.68
C ALA A 71 -5.43 -23.67 7.33
N ASP A 72 -6.32 -24.63 7.10
CA ASP A 72 -6.34 -25.40 5.87
C ASP A 72 -6.61 -24.50 4.66
N GLY A 73 -5.74 -24.56 3.65
CA GLY A 73 -5.83 -23.77 2.42
C GLY A 73 -5.08 -22.44 2.45
N VAL A 74 -4.42 -22.07 3.55
CA VAL A 74 -3.55 -20.88 3.61
C VAL A 74 -2.18 -21.22 3.03
N GLU A 75 -1.85 -20.61 1.89
CA GLU A 75 -0.51 -20.72 1.30
C GLU A 75 0.51 -19.86 2.07
N ARG A 76 0.11 -18.65 2.48
CA ARG A 76 0.95 -17.70 3.19
C ARG A 76 0.10 -16.72 4.00
N ALA A 77 0.56 -16.34 5.20
CA ALA A 77 -0.07 -15.28 5.98
C ALA A 77 0.99 -14.25 6.41
N GLU A 78 0.63 -12.98 6.32
CA GLU A 78 1.50 -11.87 6.75
C GLU A 78 0.76 -10.99 7.75
N GLY A 79 1.50 -10.49 8.74
CA GLY A 79 1.00 -9.43 9.61
C GLY A 79 1.14 -8.08 8.91
N SER A 80 0.05 -7.31 8.87
CA SER A 80 0.10 -5.90 8.47
C SER A 80 -0.06 -5.01 9.71
N ALA A 81 0.82 -4.02 9.81
CA ALA A 81 0.79 -2.96 10.80
C ALA A 81 0.71 -1.64 10.04
N PHE A 82 -0.28 -0.82 10.40
CA PHE A 82 -0.56 0.45 9.75
C PHE A 82 -0.94 1.49 10.82
N SER A 83 -0.41 2.70 10.72
CA SER A 83 -0.73 3.80 11.62
C SER A 83 -0.64 5.14 10.91
N MET A 84 -1.62 6.00 11.19
CA MET A 84 -1.66 7.40 10.73
C MET A 84 -1.30 8.40 11.84
N ALA A 85 -1.12 7.91 13.08
CA ALA A 85 -0.69 8.71 14.24
C ALA A 85 0.82 8.61 14.46
N VAL A 86 1.57 8.78 13.38
CA VAL A 86 3.03 8.87 13.42
C VAL A 86 3.45 10.25 12.95
N THR A 87 4.48 10.80 13.58
CA THR A 87 5.18 11.99 13.09
C THR A 87 6.63 11.60 12.88
N VAL A 88 7.19 11.94 11.73
CA VAL A 88 8.59 11.68 11.40
C VAL A 88 9.35 12.99 11.40
N VAL A 89 10.46 13.05 12.12
CA VAL A 89 11.35 14.21 12.17
C VAL A 89 12.79 13.82 11.87
N ASP A 90 13.57 14.75 11.34
CA ASP A 90 15.01 14.58 11.19
C ASP A 90 15.79 14.81 12.52
N SER A 91 17.11 14.73 12.44
CA SER A 91 18.03 15.02 13.55
C SER A 91 17.87 16.44 14.11
N ASP A 92 17.44 17.41 13.29
CA ASP A 92 17.22 18.81 13.67
C ASP A 92 15.79 19.07 14.20
N ASN A 93 14.96 18.03 14.37
CA ASN A 93 13.53 18.10 14.73
C ASN A 93 12.65 18.77 13.68
N LYS A 94 13.09 18.82 12.42
CA LYS A 94 12.25 19.29 11.33
C LYS A 94 11.26 18.21 10.92
N ASN A 95 10.00 18.59 10.75
CA ASN A 95 8.96 17.67 10.27
C ASN A 95 9.27 17.18 8.85
N MET A 96 9.21 15.87 8.66
CA MET A 96 9.34 15.19 7.36
C MET A 96 7.98 14.80 6.77
N GLY A 97 6.89 14.96 7.53
CA GLY A 97 5.53 14.75 7.07
C GLY A 97 4.98 15.92 6.26
N SER A 98 3.67 15.90 6.00
CA SER A 98 3.02 16.96 5.23
C SER A 98 2.94 18.28 5.99
N ASP A 99 3.20 19.39 5.28
CA ASP A 99 2.98 20.76 5.78
C ASP A 99 1.50 21.19 5.69
N THR A 100 0.68 20.45 4.92
CA THR A 100 -0.71 20.79 4.64
C THR A 100 -1.70 20.16 5.63
N GLY A 101 -1.19 19.49 6.67
CA GLY A 101 -2.00 18.79 7.67
C GLY A 101 -2.44 17.39 7.27
N ALA A 102 -1.98 16.87 6.13
CA ALA A 102 -2.18 15.46 5.79
C ALA A 102 -1.42 14.57 6.79
N PRO A 103 -2.01 13.45 7.25
CA PRO A 103 -1.39 12.57 8.24
C PRO A 103 -0.17 11.86 7.65
N THR A 104 0.81 11.54 8.50
CA THR A 104 1.92 10.66 8.10
C THR A 104 1.45 9.22 8.18
N ILE A 105 1.62 8.48 7.09
CA ILE A 105 1.28 7.06 7.03
C ILE A 105 2.55 6.25 7.31
N ALA A 106 2.48 5.36 8.30
CA ALA A 106 3.53 4.40 8.59
C ALA A 106 2.95 2.99 8.49
N SER A 107 3.60 2.13 7.71
CA SER A 107 3.28 0.71 7.62
C SER A 107 4.54 -0.16 7.65
N ASN A 108 4.38 -1.45 7.96
CA ASN A 108 5.44 -2.42 7.73
C ASN A 108 5.52 -2.79 6.24
N TRP A 109 6.73 -3.15 5.79
CA TRP A 109 6.96 -3.61 4.43
C TRP A 109 6.69 -5.11 4.31
N THR A 110 5.80 -5.50 3.39
CA THR A 110 5.36 -6.88 3.16
C THR A 110 5.56 -7.30 1.69
N GLU A 111 5.38 -8.58 1.37
CA GLU A 111 5.46 -9.00 -0.04
C GLU A 111 4.31 -8.47 -0.88
N ASN A 112 3.18 -8.11 -0.26
CA ASN A 112 2.09 -7.46 -0.98
C ASN A 112 2.49 -6.07 -1.48
N ASP A 113 3.30 -5.33 -0.71
CA ASP A 113 3.82 -4.03 -1.14
C ASP A 113 4.74 -4.18 -2.37
N LEU A 114 5.56 -5.23 -2.41
CA LEU A 114 6.43 -5.54 -3.57
C LEU A 114 5.65 -5.80 -4.87
N ARG A 115 4.36 -6.17 -4.80
CA ARG A 115 3.52 -6.36 -5.99
C ARG A 115 3.06 -5.04 -6.62
N SER A 116 3.06 -3.96 -5.85
CA SER A 116 2.51 -2.66 -6.26
C SER A 116 3.53 -1.53 -6.24
N MET A 117 4.67 -1.71 -5.56
CA MET A 117 5.69 -0.69 -5.34
C MET A 117 7.08 -1.21 -5.70
N GLU A 118 7.91 -0.32 -6.25
CA GLU A 118 9.30 -0.59 -6.60
C GLU A 118 10.26 0.17 -5.68
N ILE A 119 11.32 -0.50 -5.23
CA ILE A 119 12.39 0.13 -4.46
C ILE A 119 13.35 0.85 -5.42
N THR A 120 13.24 2.18 -5.48
CA THR A 120 14.07 3.00 -6.39
C THR A 120 15.54 3.07 -5.98
N SER A 121 15.83 2.99 -4.67
CA SER A 121 17.18 3.03 -4.12
C SER A 121 17.24 2.39 -2.73
N GLY A 122 18.40 1.85 -2.36
CA GLY A 122 18.59 1.19 -1.07
C GLY A 122 18.08 -0.25 -1.04
N HIS A 123 17.38 -0.62 0.03
CA HIS A 123 16.81 -1.95 0.22
C HIS A 123 15.59 -1.91 1.16
N ALA A 124 14.81 -2.97 1.17
CA ALA A 124 13.73 -3.15 2.13
C ALA A 124 14.29 -3.13 3.58
N PRO A 125 13.54 -2.58 4.56
CA PRO A 125 13.96 -2.58 5.96
C PRO A 125 14.19 -4.00 6.48
N ARG A 126 15.37 -4.26 7.07
CA ARG A 126 15.76 -5.57 7.62
C ARG A 126 15.61 -5.66 9.13
N GLY A 127 15.38 -4.54 9.80
CA GLY A 127 15.35 -4.48 11.25
C GLY A 127 14.67 -3.23 11.78
N PRO A 128 14.54 -3.12 13.12
CA PRO A 128 13.77 -2.05 13.77
C PRO A 128 14.42 -0.66 13.67
N THR A 129 15.66 -0.57 13.22
CA THR A 129 16.42 0.67 13.07
C THR A 129 16.47 1.18 11.63
N GLU A 130 15.80 0.50 10.72
CA GLU A 130 15.76 0.87 9.31
C GLU A 130 14.34 1.30 8.94
N VAL A 131 14.23 2.37 8.16
CA VAL A 131 12.97 2.88 7.64
C VAL A 131 13.13 3.16 6.16
N MET A 132 12.07 2.91 5.40
CA MET A 132 12.00 3.32 4.00
C MET A 132 11.06 4.51 3.89
N VAL A 133 11.41 5.45 3.03
CA VAL A 133 10.67 6.69 2.82
C VAL A 133 10.31 6.78 1.34
N ASP A 134 9.10 7.22 1.05
CA ASP A 134 8.66 7.47 -0.32
C ASP A 134 9.59 8.47 -1.04
N ALA A 135 9.83 8.22 -2.33
CA ALA A 135 10.81 8.95 -3.13
C ALA A 135 10.51 10.45 -3.23
N ASP A 136 9.24 10.86 -3.29
CA ASP A 136 8.85 12.27 -3.35
C ASP A 136 9.12 12.97 -2.02
N THR A 137 8.87 12.29 -0.91
CA THR A 137 9.20 12.79 0.43
C THR A 137 10.70 12.94 0.61
N ALA A 138 11.48 11.92 0.23
CA ALA A 138 12.94 11.97 0.28
C ALA A 138 13.50 13.13 -0.57
N LYS A 139 12.99 13.31 -1.79
CA LYS A 139 13.41 14.41 -2.67
C LYS A 139 13.02 15.78 -2.13
N LYS A 140 11.80 15.94 -1.60
CA LYS A 140 11.31 17.20 -1.02
C LYS A 140 12.17 17.65 0.16
N HIS A 141 12.53 16.70 1.03
CA HIS A 141 13.30 16.97 2.25
C HIS A 141 14.83 16.80 2.05
N LYS A 142 15.27 16.42 0.84
CA LYS A 142 16.67 16.18 0.46
C LYS A 142 17.34 15.12 1.32
N LEU A 143 16.58 14.08 1.68
CA LEU A 143 17.08 12.94 2.44
C LEU A 143 17.98 12.06 1.56
N THR A 144 19.01 11.52 2.19
CA THR A 144 19.97 10.59 1.61
C THR A 144 20.04 9.30 2.44
N ILE A 145 20.47 8.20 1.81
CA ILE A 145 20.61 6.92 2.50
C ILE A 145 21.68 7.08 3.60
N GLY A 146 21.29 6.77 4.83
CA GLY A 146 22.13 6.92 6.02
C GLY A 146 21.74 8.10 6.91
N ASP A 147 20.82 8.97 6.47
CA ASP A 147 20.27 10.01 7.33
C ASP A 147 19.46 9.42 8.48
N GLU A 148 19.55 10.06 9.65
CA GLU A 148 18.83 9.64 10.85
C GLU A 148 17.45 10.29 10.90
N LEU A 149 16.43 9.44 11.05
CA LEU A 149 15.04 9.84 11.23
C LEU A 149 14.52 9.33 12.57
N ARG A 150 13.70 10.14 13.23
CA ARG A 150 13.02 9.76 14.48
C ARG A 150 11.52 9.72 14.26
N THR A 151 10.91 8.62 14.67
CA THR A 151 9.46 8.42 14.67
C THR A 151 8.89 8.74 16.04
N ILE A 152 7.91 9.63 16.09
CA ILE A 152 7.11 9.96 17.27
C ILE A 152 5.74 9.35 17.05
N ALA A 153 5.36 8.37 17.87
CA ALA A 153 4.09 7.68 17.77
C ALA A 153 3.52 7.40 19.17
N ALA A 154 2.20 7.40 19.29
CA ALA A 154 1.53 6.96 20.52
C ALA A 154 1.62 5.42 20.61
N THR A 155 2.21 4.92 21.69
CA THR A 155 2.34 3.48 22.00
C THR A 155 1.43 3.09 23.15
#